data_AF-A0A1G9RCQ6-F1
#
_entry.id   AF-A0A1G9RCQ6-F1
#
_cell.length_a   1.000
_cell.length_b   1.000
_cell.length_c   1.000
_cell.angle_alpha   90.00
_cell.angle_beta   90.00
_cell.angle_gamma   90.00
#
_symmetry.space_group_name_H-M   'P 1'
#
loop_
_entity.id
_entity.type
_entity.pdbx_description
1 polymer ?
#
loop_
_entity_poly.entity_id
_entity_poly.type
_entity_poly.pdbx_seq_one_letter_code
_entity_poly.pdbx_strand_id
1 'polypeptide(L)'
;MVTRPMIIALAAALALTAPAEGNAQTPPLQYNHAYAVVDRETADAVEKSPYLRDFANVEVRTSSGGGLTWTGRYLYGRETYLELFGVGDLPGKDGEFGSAGLAISADRAGDLAKVDKQLKKPVKYRQTRDFGDGVPVPWFDTTRTADKYTAFDPWAMEYLPEYFADPRSKTEPASHPGDVSRERYLSDGYRTRVMRDVAGVHMAVTKEDLAIAVPLFRAGGCAVQTVPGGVVTRCGATTIRLDSVPRARAGLRQVDFVLNKAVDRHEEKIGLSKLVVGPGARAVWTFNAP
;
A
#
# COMPACT_ATOMS: atom_id res chain seq x y z
N MET A 1 -13.24 -44.63 65.81
CA MET A 1 -13.26 -44.73 64.33
C MET A 1 -14.55 -44.07 63.85
N VAL A 2 -14.57 -42.74 63.68
CA VAL A 2 -15.70 -42.02 63.08
C VAL A 2 -15.14 -40.83 62.28
N THR A 3 -15.35 -40.96 60.99
CA THR A 3 -15.20 -40.11 59.80
C THR A 3 -15.13 -38.59 59.98
N ARG A 4 -14.05 -37.99 59.43
CA ARG A 4 -13.96 -36.58 59.00
C ARG A 4 -14.70 -36.40 57.66
N PRO A 5 -15.54 -35.35 57.47
CA PRO A 5 -16.14 -35.06 56.19
C PRO A 5 -15.13 -34.37 55.25
N MET A 6 -15.04 -34.90 54.04
CA MET A 6 -14.24 -34.39 52.93
C MET A 6 -15.08 -33.37 52.16
N ILE A 7 -14.68 -32.10 52.18
CA ILE A 7 -15.29 -31.03 51.39
C ILE A 7 -14.72 -31.12 49.97
N ILE A 8 -15.57 -31.49 49.01
CA ILE A 8 -15.25 -31.42 47.58
C ILE A 8 -15.64 -30.02 47.10
N ALA A 9 -14.63 -29.20 46.79
CA ALA A 9 -14.82 -27.92 46.12
C ALA A 9 -15.04 -28.14 44.62
N LEU A 10 -16.23 -27.81 44.12
CA LEU A 10 -16.58 -27.87 42.71
C LEU A 10 -16.12 -26.57 42.04
N ALA A 11 -15.02 -26.62 41.27
CA ALA A 11 -14.56 -25.51 40.45
C ALA A 11 -15.38 -25.44 39.16
N ALA A 12 -16.24 -24.43 39.04
CA ALA A 12 -16.96 -24.12 37.81
C ALA A 12 -16.01 -23.45 36.81
N ALA A 13 -15.63 -24.17 35.75
CA ALA A 13 -14.88 -23.61 34.63
C ALA A 13 -15.82 -22.81 33.72
N LEU A 14 -15.70 -21.48 33.75
CA LEU A 14 -16.27 -20.59 32.75
C LEU A 14 -15.49 -20.76 31.43
N ALA A 15 -16.02 -21.58 30.53
CA ALA A 15 -15.54 -21.67 29.17
C ALA A 15 -15.90 -20.37 28.42
N LEU A 16 -14.92 -19.48 28.25
CA LEU A 16 -14.97 -18.38 27.31
C LEU A 16 -15.00 -18.98 25.90
N THR A 17 -16.18 -19.06 25.31
CA THR A 17 -16.35 -19.35 23.88
C THR A 17 -15.81 -18.17 23.08
N ALA A 18 -14.66 -18.35 22.43
CA ALA A 18 -14.20 -17.43 21.40
C ALA A 18 -15.24 -17.39 20.26
N PRO A 19 -15.54 -16.22 19.69
CA PRO A 19 -16.43 -16.16 18.54
C PRO A 19 -15.77 -16.90 17.38
N ALA A 20 -16.55 -17.77 16.73
CA ALA A 20 -16.13 -18.42 15.49
C ALA A 20 -15.76 -17.33 14.47
N GLU A 21 -14.53 -17.37 13.96
CA GLU A 21 -14.12 -16.63 12.78
C GLU A 21 -14.99 -17.11 11.62
N GLY A 22 -16.11 -16.41 11.39
CA GLY A 22 -16.88 -16.58 10.17
C GLY A 22 -15.95 -16.34 8.99
N ASN A 23 -16.08 -17.17 7.94
CA ASN A 23 -15.39 -17.04 6.65
C ASN A 23 -15.44 -15.60 6.13
N ALA A 24 -14.54 -14.75 6.59
CA ALA A 24 -14.32 -13.44 6.03
C ALA A 24 -13.64 -13.71 4.69
N GLN A 25 -14.44 -13.76 3.63
CA GLN A 25 -13.93 -13.85 2.27
C GLN A 25 -12.88 -12.75 2.10
N THR A 26 -11.64 -13.14 1.82
CA THR A 26 -10.55 -12.21 1.51
C THR A 26 -11.06 -11.22 0.45
N PRO A 27 -10.90 -9.90 0.65
CA PRO A 27 -11.32 -8.92 -0.33
C PRO A 27 -10.76 -9.25 -1.72
N PRO A 28 -11.54 -9.06 -2.81
CA PRO A 28 -11.06 -9.32 -4.16
C PRO A 28 -9.85 -8.47 -4.52
N LEU A 29 -9.71 -7.27 -3.94
CA LEU A 29 -8.52 -6.43 -4.09
C LEU A 29 -7.87 -6.15 -2.74
N GLN A 30 -6.55 -6.07 -2.76
CA GLN A 30 -5.70 -5.83 -1.61
C GLN A 30 -4.93 -4.51 -1.79
N TYR A 31 -4.51 -3.85 -0.72
CA TYR A 31 -3.64 -2.67 -0.83
C TYR A 31 -2.32 -3.02 -1.54
N ASN A 32 -1.98 -2.37 -2.65
CA ASN A 32 -0.75 -2.65 -3.38
C ASN A 32 0.37 -1.71 -2.97
N HIS A 33 0.20 -0.43 -3.30
CA HIS A 33 1.13 0.62 -2.91
C HIS A 33 0.42 1.95 -2.86
N ALA A 34 1.12 2.93 -2.31
CA ALA A 34 0.76 4.32 -2.46
C ALA A 34 1.98 5.09 -2.96
N TYR A 35 1.71 6.18 -3.68
CA TYR A 35 2.72 7.18 -3.94
C TYR A 35 2.38 8.51 -3.30
N ALA A 36 3.40 9.30 -3.04
CA ALA A 36 3.25 10.70 -2.68
C ALA A 36 4.37 11.55 -3.26
N VAL A 37 4.01 12.76 -3.68
CA VAL A 37 4.96 13.83 -3.97
C VAL A 37 5.26 14.59 -2.69
N VAL A 38 6.51 14.51 -2.25
CA VAL A 38 7.05 15.22 -1.09
C VAL A 38 7.92 16.40 -1.54
N ASP A 39 8.31 17.25 -0.59
CA ASP A 39 9.24 18.34 -0.88
C ASP A 39 10.60 17.79 -1.36
N ARG A 40 11.34 18.60 -2.13
CA ARG A 40 12.60 18.17 -2.73
C ARG A 40 13.66 17.82 -1.69
N GLU A 41 13.70 18.51 -0.54
CA GLU A 41 14.65 18.20 0.54
C GLU A 41 14.40 16.81 1.11
N THR A 42 13.14 16.46 1.38
CA THR A 42 12.76 15.12 1.85
C THR A 42 13.05 14.04 0.79
N ALA A 43 12.71 14.27 -0.48
CA ALA A 43 12.99 13.30 -1.55
C ALA A 43 14.50 13.03 -1.71
N ASP A 44 15.33 14.07 -1.67
CA ASP A 44 16.78 13.95 -1.75
C ASP A 44 17.37 13.27 -0.49
N ALA A 45 16.80 13.55 0.68
CA ALA A 45 17.20 12.91 1.93
C ALA A 45 16.89 11.40 1.93
N VAL A 46 15.76 10.99 1.33
CA VAL A 46 15.43 9.57 1.15
C VAL A 46 16.49 8.86 0.32
N GLU A 47 16.88 9.47 -0.80
CA GLU A 47 17.91 8.92 -1.69
C GLU A 47 19.28 8.85 -1.01
N LYS A 48 19.61 9.80 -0.14
CA LYS A 48 20.92 9.86 0.52
C LYS A 48 21.00 9.09 1.83
N SER A 49 19.88 8.77 2.48
CA SER A 49 19.86 8.14 3.80
C SER A 49 20.53 6.75 3.84
N PRO A 50 21.63 6.58 4.58
CA PRO A 50 22.21 5.25 4.83
C PRO A 50 21.25 4.39 5.65
N TYR A 51 20.62 4.99 6.68
CA TYR A 51 19.69 4.28 7.54
C TYR A 51 18.51 3.67 6.77
N LEU A 52 17.92 4.40 5.81
CA LEU A 52 16.83 3.84 5.01
C LEU A 52 17.24 2.62 4.18
N ARG A 53 18.49 2.54 3.72
CA ARG A 53 19.01 1.37 2.98
C ARG A 53 19.14 0.14 3.87
N ASP A 54 19.41 0.33 5.15
CA ASP A 54 19.43 -0.74 6.14
C ASP A 54 18.02 -1.10 6.60
N PHE A 55 17.17 -0.09 6.75
CA PHE A 55 15.79 -0.23 7.17
C PHE A 55 14.92 -0.95 6.14
N ALA A 56 14.96 -0.58 4.86
CA ALA A 56 14.07 -1.08 3.82
C ALA A 56 14.80 -1.54 2.56
N ASN A 57 14.12 -2.28 1.68
CA ASN A 57 14.61 -2.58 0.34
C ASN A 57 14.39 -1.36 -0.56
N VAL A 58 15.34 -0.42 -0.50
CA VAL A 58 15.26 0.86 -1.21
C VAL A 58 15.81 0.74 -2.64
N GLU A 59 15.04 1.22 -3.62
CA GLU A 59 15.48 1.45 -4.99
C GLU A 59 15.21 2.91 -5.37
N VAL A 60 16.17 3.56 -6.03
CA VAL A 60 15.92 4.83 -6.72
C VAL A 60 16.05 4.55 -8.21
N ARG A 61 14.98 4.80 -8.96
CA ARG A 61 14.92 4.44 -10.37
C ARG A 61 14.21 5.49 -11.20
N THR A 62 14.84 5.88 -12.30
CA THR A 62 14.17 6.56 -13.42
C THR A 62 13.52 5.52 -14.33
N SER A 63 12.22 5.66 -14.56
CA SER A 63 11.42 4.72 -15.37
C SER A 63 10.70 5.49 -16.47
N SER A 64 10.44 4.80 -17.59
CA SER A 64 9.59 5.32 -18.67
C SER A 64 8.48 4.33 -18.99
N GLY A 65 7.26 4.84 -19.20
CA GLY A 65 6.07 4.02 -19.49
C GLY A 65 4.84 4.89 -19.75
N GLY A 66 3.93 4.43 -20.60
CA GLY A 66 2.72 5.19 -20.94
C GLY A 66 2.98 6.59 -21.52
N GLY A 67 4.15 6.81 -22.14
CA GLY A 67 4.58 8.13 -22.66
C GLY A 67 5.13 9.10 -21.60
N LEU A 68 5.29 8.66 -20.36
CA LEU A 68 5.82 9.46 -19.25
C LEU A 68 7.20 8.93 -18.82
N THR A 69 8.03 9.81 -18.27
CA THR A 69 9.30 9.48 -17.61
C THR A 69 9.28 10.07 -16.21
N TRP A 70 9.74 9.30 -15.23
CA TRP A 70 9.74 9.73 -13.83
C TRP A 70 10.87 9.11 -13.01
N THR A 71 11.25 9.75 -11.91
CA THR A 71 12.24 9.23 -10.95
C THR A 71 11.60 8.97 -9.60
N GLY A 72 11.44 7.70 -9.23
CA GLY A 72 10.84 7.31 -7.95
C GLY A 72 11.89 6.83 -6.94
N ARG A 73 11.60 7.04 -5.65
CA ARG A 73 12.23 6.32 -4.53
C ARG A 73 11.24 5.29 -4.00
N TYR A 74 11.60 4.03 -4.11
CA TYR A 74 10.73 2.89 -3.80
C TYR A 74 11.23 2.21 -2.54
N LEU A 75 10.33 1.97 -1.58
CA LEU A 75 10.58 1.13 -0.40
C LEU A 75 9.75 -0.14 -0.55
N TYR A 76 10.39 -1.23 -0.99
CA TYR A 76 9.70 -2.49 -1.24
C TYR A 76 9.61 -3.38 0.00
N GLY A 77 8.42 -3.90 0.25
CA GLY A 77 8.14 -4.95 1.22
C GLY A 77 7.97 -6.33 0.58
N ARG A 78 7.27 -7.24 1.27
CA ARG A 78 6.90 -8.57 0.76
C ARG A 78 5.69 -8.49 -0.17
N GLU A 79 4.65 -7.79 0.23
CA GLU A 79 3.38 -7.68 -0.53
C GLU A 79 3.02 -6.23 -0.86
N THR A 80 3.70 -5.27 -0.26
CA THR A 80 3.34 -3.86 -0.34
C THR A 80 4.58 -3.01 -0.50
N TYR A 81 4.41 -1.82 -1.07
CA TYR A 81 5.52 -0.88 -1.19
C TYR A 81 5.05 0.57 -1.15
N LEU A 82 6.00 1.48 -0.93
CA LEU A 82 5.79 2.92 -0.93
C LEU A 82 6.62 3.55 -2.04
N GLU A 83 6.02 4.48 -2.79
CA GLU A 83 6.71 5.31 -3.76
C GLU A 83 6.76 6.76 -3.26
N LEU A 84 7.95 7.36 -3.27
CA LEU A 84 8.15 8.77 -2.96
C LEU A 84 8.76 9.49 -4.15
N PHE A 85 8.14 10.60 -4.51
CA PHE A 85 8.54 11.49 -5.58
C PHE A 85 8.89 12.86 -5.00
N GLY A 86 9.97 13.48 -5.48
CA GLY A 86 10.21 14.89 -5.24
C GLY A 86 9.43 15.76 -6.24
N VAL A 87 9.15 17.01 -5.87
CA VAL A 87 8.59 18.00 -6.81
C VAL A 87 9.43 18.08 -8.08
N GLY A 88 8.83 17.74 -9.23
CA GLY A 88 9.49 17.68 -10.54
C GLY A 88 9.98 16.29 -10.98
N ASP A 89 9.79 15.25 -10.17
CA ASP A 89 10.11 13.87 -10.56
C ASP A 89 9.00 13.21 -11.40
N LEU A 90 7.79 13.78 -11.39
CA LEU A 90 6.65 13.39 -12.21
C LEU A 90 6.21 14.59 -13.07
N PRO A 91 5.71 14.36 -14.30
CA PRO A 91 5.20 15.44 -15.13
C PRO A 91 3.79 15.89 -14.70
N GLY A 92 3.46 17.15 -15.02
CA GLY A 92 2.12 17.69 -14.85
C GLY A 92 1.65 17.75 -13.39
N LYS A 93 0.32 17.74 -13.21
CA LYS A 93 -0.31 17.89 -11.88
C LYS A 93 0.05 16.78 -10.90
N ASP A 94 0.43 15.60 -11.40
CA ASP A 94 0.77 14.45 -10.55
C ASP A 94 2.17 14.58 -9.93
N GLY A 95 2.99 15.52 -10.42
CA GLY A 95 4.28 15.91 -9.83
C GLY A 95 4.24 17.16 -8.95
N GLU A 96 3.05 17.73 -8.73
CA GLU A 96 2.87 18.84 -7.80
C GLU A 96 3.01 18.36 -6.36
N PHE A 97 3.54 19.23 -5.49
CA PHE A 97 3.64 18.90 -4.07
C PHE A 97 2.27 18.56 -3.47
N GLY A 98 2.23 17.49 -2.68
CA GLY A 98 1.00 16.98 -2.08
C GLY A 98 0.11 16.17 -3.02
N SER A 99 0.49 16.03 -4.30
CA SER A 99 -0.12 15.02 -5.15
C SER A 99 0.24 13.62 -4.64
N ALA A 100 -0.70 12.69 -4.76
CA ALA A 100 -0.56 11.34 -4.24
C ALA A 100 -1.44 10.39 -5.03
N GLY A 101 -1.26 9.10 -4.81
CA GLY A 101 -2.16 8.09 -5.35
C GLY A 101 -2.01 6.78 -4.63
N LEU A 102 -2.95 5.88 -4.89
CA LEU A 102 -3.04 4.61 -4.20
C LEU A 102 -3.61 3.54 -5.12
N ALA A 103 -2.86 2.45 -5.22
CA ALA A 103 -3.28 1.24 -5.91
C ALA A 103 -3.87 0.24 -4.92
N ILE A 104 -5.02 -0.34 -5.27
CA ILE A 104 -5.44 -1.64 -4.77
C ILE A 104 -5.34 -2.65 -5.93
N SER A 105 -4.95 -3.90 -5.68
CA SER A 105 -4.76 -4.88 -6.75
C SER A 105 -5.33 -6.25 -6.48
N ALA A 106 -5.64 -6.94 -7.57
CA ALA A 106 -5.99 -8.34 -7.57
C ALA A 106 -4.74 -9.19 -7.30
N ASP A 107 -4.90 -10.23 -6.47
CA ASP A 107 -3.87 -11.28 -6.32
C ASP A 107 -4.21 -12.55 -7.13
N ARG A 108 -5.43 -12.64 -7.68
CA ARG A 108 -5.87 -13.70 -8.59
C ARG A 108 -6.39 -13.13 -9.90
N ALA A 109 -5.99 -13.76 -11.00
CA ALA A 109 -6.41 -13.35 -12.33
C ALA A 109 -7.94 -13.30 -12.44
N GLY A 110 -8.45 -12.21 -13.02
CA GLY A 110 -9.88 -11.96 -13.23
C GLY A 110 -10.60 -11.32 -12.04
N ASP A 111 -9.95 -11.06 -10.91
CA ASP A 111 -10.58 -10.36 -9.79
C ASP A 111 -10.86 -8.89 -10.11
N LEU A 112 -10.01 -8.21 -10.90
CA LEU A 112 -10.29 -6.85 -11.37
C LEU A 112 -11.56 -6.80 -12.23
N ALA A 113 -11.78 -7.80 -13.08
CA ALA A 113 -12.98 -7.89 -13.91
C ALA A 113 -14.26 -8.10 -13.07
N LYS A 114 -14.16 -8.66 -11.85
CA LYS A 114 -15.30 -8.74 -10.91
C LYS A 114 -15.62 -7.38 -10.30
N VAL A 115 -14.58 -6.61 -9.97
CA VAL A 115 -14.70 -5.25 -9.42
C VAL A 115 -15.29 -4.29 -10.44
N ASP A 116 -14.86 -4.40 -11.70
CA ASP A 116 -15.39 -3.62 -12.82
C ASP A 116 -16.90 -3.67 -12.95
N LYS A 117 -17.51 -4.84 -12.72
CA LYS A 117 -18.96 -5.05 -12.80
C LYS A 117 -19.73 -4.30 -11.72
N GLN A 118 -19.07 -3.90 -10.63
CA GLN A 118 -19.67 -3.16 -9.53
C GLN A 118 -19.57 -1.64 -9.71
N LEU A 119 -18.71 -1.17 -10.62
CA LEU A 119 -18.47 0.25 -10.85
C LEU A 119 -19.38 0.80 -11.94
N LYS A 120 -19.82 2.05 -11.75
CA LYS A 120 -20.57 2.78 -12.76
C LYS A 120 -19.59 3.39 -13.75
N LYS A 121 -19.59 2.91 -14.99
CA LYS A 121 -18.76 3.41 -16.11
C LYS A 121 -17.27 3.55 -15.75
N PRO A 122 -16.61 2.45 -15.33
CA PRO A 122 -15.19 2.49 -15.00
C PRO A 122 -14.34 2.96 -16.20
N VAL A 123 -13.33 3.77 -15.93
CA VAL A 123 -12.30 4.16 -16.89
C VAL A 123 -11.19 3.13 -16.84
N LYS A 124 -10.88 2.52 -17.99
CA LYS A 124 -9.91 1.43 -18.07
C LYS A 124 -8.81 1.74 -19.05
N TYR A 125 -7.61 1.31 -18.74
CA TYR A 125 -6.49 1.32 -19.66
C TYR A 125 -5.47 0.25 -19.24
N ARG A 126 -4.60 -0.09 -20.19
CA ARG A 126 -3.50 -1.02 -19.99
C ARG A 126 -2.19 -0.26 -19.90
N GLN A 127 -1.39 -0.59 -18.90
CA GLN A 127 -0.02 -0.10 -18.81
C GLN A 127 0.95 -1.11 -19.41
N THR A 128 2.03 -0.58 -19.98
CA THR A 128 3.16 -1.34 -20.49
C THR A 128 4.44 -0.92 -19.79
N ARG A 129 5.40 -1.83 -19.70
CA ARG A 129 6.74 -1.54 -19.20
C ARG A 129 7.78 -1.82 -20.27
N ASP A 130 8.71 -0.89 -20.45
CA ASP A 130 9.93 -1.09 -21.21
C ASP A 130 11.09 -1.27 -20.21
N PHE A 131 11.94 -2.28 -20.43
CA PHE A 131 13.10 -2.55 -19.59
C PHE A 131 14.36 -1.81 -20.07
N GLY A 132 14.21 -0.89 -21.03
CA GLY A 132 15.28 -0.08 -21.61
C GLY A 132 15.79 -0.61 -22.96
N ASP A 133 15.11 -1.60 -23.55
CA ASP A 133 15.48 -2.20 -24.84
C ASP A 133 14.52 -1.82 -25.98
N GLY A 134 13.54 -0.96 -25.71
CA GLY A 134 12.58 -0.50 -26.71
C GLY A 134 11.42 -1.48 -26.95
N VAL A 135 11.35 -2.58 -26.19
CA VAL A 135 10.32 -3.62 -26.37
C VAL A 135 9.34 -3.59 -25.18
N PRO A 136 8.20 -2.88 -25.31
CA PRO A 136 7.21 -2.78 -24.25
C PRO A 136 6.50 -4.13 -24.00
N VAL A 137 6.34 -4.48 -22.73
CA VAL A 137 5.60 -5.65 -22.26
C VAL A 137 4.30 -5.20 -21.61
N PRO A 138 3.15 -5.84 -21.89
CA PRO A 138 1.93 -5.65 -21.12
C PRO A 138 2.19 -5.89 -19.64
N TRP A 139 1.95 -4.87 -18.81
CA TRP A 139 2.34 -4.90 -17.41
C TRP A 139 1.16 -5.12 -16.48
N PHE A 140 0.16 -4.23 -16.51
CA PHE A 140 -1.05 -4.38 -15.73
C PHE A 140 -2.24 -3.68 -16.39
N ASP A 141 -3.43 -4.20 -16.13
CA ASP A 141 -4.67 -3.47 -16.41
C ASP A 141 -5.02 -2.58 -15.23
N THR A 142 -5.63 -1.43 -15.54
CA THR A 142 -6.04 -0.42 -14.55
C THR A 142 -7.53 -0.13 -14.68
N THR A 143 -8.16 0.12 -13.55
CA THR A 143 -9.54 0.60 -13.43
C THR A 143 -9.62 1.79 -12.51
N ARG A 144 -10.30 2.85 -12.96
CA ARG A 144 -10.59 4.06 -12.19
C ARG A 144 -12.09 4.32 -12.17
N THR A 145 -12.54 5.01 -11.13
CA THR A 145 -13.93 5.49 -11.00
C THR A 145 -14.18 6.81 -11.73
N ALA A 146 -13.12 7.56 -12.05
CA ALA A 146 -13.17 8.80 -12.80
C ALA A 146 -11.92 8.96 -13.69
N ASP A 147 -12.05 9.74 -14.77
CA ASP A 147 -10.96 10.14 -15.65
C ASP A 147 -10.16 11.34 -15.11
N LYS A 148 -10.74 12.06 -14.14
CA LYS A 148 -10.18 13.27 -13.55
C LYS A 148 -10.22 13.21 -12.03
N TYR A 149 -9.17 13.74 -11.42
CA TYR A 149 -8.99 13.93 -9.98
C TYR A 149 -8.13 15.17 -9.76
N THR A 150 -8.10 15.65 -8.52
CA THR A 150 -7.52 16.94 -8.12
C THR A 150 -6.07 16.80 -7.66
N ALA A 151 -5.83 16.00 -6.63
CA ALA A 151 -4.53 15.77 -6.01
C ALA A 151 -4.25 14.29 -5.75
N PHE A 152 -5.31 13.49 -5.58
CA PHE A 152 -5.22 12.10 -5.19
C PHE A 152 -5.84 11.19 -6.24
N ASP A 153 -5.04 10.24 -6.75
CA ASP A 153 -5.44 9.26 -7.75
C ASP A 153 -5.65 7.87 -7.13
N PRO A 154 -6.89 7.43 -6.90
CA PRO A 154 -7.17 6.05 -6.53
C PRO A 154 -7.38 5.18 -7.79
N TRP A 155 -6.68 4.06 -7.88
CA TRP A 155 -6.94 3.08 -8.95
C TRP A 155 -6.89 1.63 -8.46
N ALA A 156 -7.60 0.77 -9.18
CA ALA A 156 -7.49 -0.67 -9.05
C ALA A 156 -6.62 -1.22 -10.18
N MET A 157 -5.86 -2.27 -9.92
CA MET A 157 -5.01 -2.89 -10.94
C MET A 157 -4.94 -4.42 -10.85
N GLU A 158 -4.56 -5.04 -11.96
CA GLU A 158 -4.27 -6.48 -12.04
C GLU A 158 -3.05 -6.67 -12.93
N TYR A 159 -2.01 -7.30 -12.38
CA TYR A 159 -0.81 -7.61 -13.15
C TYR A 159 -1.13 -8.64 -14.24
N LEU A 160 -0.48 -8.49 -15.39
CA LEU A 160 -0.70 -9.34 -16.55
C LEU A 160 0.25 -10.54 -16.57
N PRO A 161 -0.20 -11.74 -16.94
CA PRO A 161 0.65 -12.93 -17.06
C PRO A 161 1.89 -12.73 -17.94
N GLU A 162 1.77 -11.91 -19.00
CA GLU A 162 2.85 -11.56 -19.93
C GLU A 162 4.03 -10.90 -19.21
N TYR A 163 3.74 -10.05 -18.22
CA TYR A 163 4.78 -9.42 -17.41
C TYR A 163 5.58 -10.45 -16.63
N PHE A 164 4.89 -11.39 -15.98
CA PHE A 164 5.55 -12.43 -15.18
C PHE A 164 6.24 -13.50 -16.02
N ALA A 165 5.79 -13.72 -17.25
CA ALA A 165 6.43 -14.62 -18.20
C ALA A 165 7.73 -14.03 -18.78
N ASP A 166 7.89 -12.70 -18.72
CA ASP A 166 9.08 -12.05 -19.23
C ASP A 166 10.27 -12.23 -18.26
N PRO A 167 11.39 -12.83 -18.69
CA PRO A 167 12.54 -13.08 -17.82
C PRO A 167 13.22 -11.79 -17.32
N ARG A 168 13.02 -10.64 -18.00
CA ARG A 168 13.54 -9.34 -17.56
C ARG A 168 12.85 -8.84 -16.29
N SER A 169 11.63 -9.33 -16.02
CA SER A 169 10.82 -8.93 -14.86
C SER A 169 11.39 -9.40 -13.53
N LYS A 170 12.16 -10.50 -13.51
CA LYS A 170 12.77 -11.11 -12.31
C LYS A 170 11.77 -11.34 -11.16
N THR A 171 10.55 -11.74 -11.51
CA THR A 171 9.46 -12.01 -10.56
C THR A 171 9.56 -13.41 -9.94
N GLU A 172 8.90 -13.61 -8.80
CA GLU A 172 8.82 -14.93 -8.16
C GLU A 172 7.97 -15.90 -9.01
N PRO A 173 8.20 -17.23 -8.88
CA PRO A 173 7.31 -18.21 -9.48
C PRO A 173 5.88 -18.09 -8.93
N ALA A 174 4.89 -18.48 -9.72
CA ALA A 174 3.51 -18.56 -9.26
C ALA A 174 3.37 -19.58 -8.12
N SER A 175 2.70 -19.19 -7.04
CA SER A 175 2.38 -20.05 -5.90
C SER A 175 1.15 -20.95 -6.16
N HIS A 176 0.28 -20.53 -7.09
CA HIS A 176 -0.90 -21.28 -7.52
C HIS A 176 -1.30 -20.89 -8.96
N PRO A 177 -2.18 -21.67 -9.64
CA PRO A 177 -2.74 -21.27 -10.92
C PRO A 177 -3.44 -19.90 -10.84
N GLY A 178 -3.16 -19.03 -11.81
CA GLY A 178 -3.73 -17.66 -11.85
C GLY A 178 -3.17 -16.70 -10.82
N ASP A 179 -2.02 -17.00 -10.20
CA ASP A 179 -1.31 -16.09 -9.29
C ASP A 179 -0.74 -14.89 -10.03
N VAL A 180 -1.35 -13.73 -9.78
CA VAL A 180 -0.91 -12.41 -10.24
C VAL A 180 -0.64 -11.50 -9.05
N SER A 181 -0.26 -12.10 -7.91
CA SER A 181 -0.14 -11.41 -6.64
C SER A 181 0.96 -10.36 -6.60
N ARG A 182 0.76 -9.40 -5.69
CA ARG A 182 1.78 -8.43 -5.30
C ARG A 182 3.03 -9.11 -4.75
N GLU A 183 2.84 -10.20 -4.00
CA GLU A 183 3.91 -11.04 -3.48
C GLU A 183 4.80 -11.58 -4.60
N ARG A 184 4.18 -12.07 -5.68
CA ARG A 184 4.89 -12.54 -6.87
C ARG A 184 5.66 -11.44 -7.59
N TYR A 185 5.09 -10.24 -7.62
CA TYR A 185 5.66 -9.07 -8.32
C TYR A 185 6.89 -8.51 -7.59
N LEU A 186 6.90 -8.51 -6.25
CA LEU A 186 7.96 -7.92 -5.45
C LEU A 186 9.12 -8.90 -5.25
N SER A 187 10.33 -8.35 -5.04
CA SER A 187 11.53 -9.15 -4.80
C SER A 187 11.68 -9.55 -3.33
N ASP A 188 12.36 -10.66 -3.09
CA ASP A 188 12.74 -11.16 -1.76
C ASP A 188 13.74 -10.28 -0.98
N GLY A 189 14.13 -9.12 -1.53
CA GLY A 189 15.10 -8.20 -0.91
C GLY A 189 14.66 -7.66 0.45
N TYR A 190 13.37 -7.71 0.79
CA TYR A 190 12.86 -7.33 2.12
C TYR A 190 13.37 -8.25 3.25
N ARG A 191 13.70 -9.52 2.96
CA ARG A 191 14.04 -10.52 4.00
C ARG A 191 15.28 -10.14 4.82
N THR A 192 16.21 -9.39 4.23
CA THR A 192 17.44 -8.95 4.88
C THR A 192 17.34 -7.55 5.48
N ARG A 193 16.14 -6.95 5.44
CA ARG A 193 15.86 -5.58 5.89
C ARG A 193 15.00 -5.58 7.16
N VAL A 194 14.88 -4.43 7.80
CA VAL A 194 14.07 -4.27 9.01
C VAL A 194 12.58 -4.20 8.65
N MET A 195 12.22 -3.38 7.66
CA MET A 195 10.88 -3.25 7.10
C MET A 195 10.47 -4.55 6.40
N ARG A 196 9.26 -5.00 6.71
CA ARG A 196 8.59 -6.10 6.02
C ARG A 196 7.55 -5.60 5.03
N ASP A 197 6.62 -4.74 5.47
CA ASP A 197 5.50 -4.27 4.66
C ASP A 197 4.95 -2.92 5.18
N VAL A 198 4.24 -2.22 4.31
CA VAL A 198 3.35 -1.10 4.65
C VAL A 198 2.05 -1.67 5.24
N ALA A 199 1.83 -1.39 6.53
CA ALA A 199 0.64 -1.79 7.27
C ALA A 199 -0.41 -0.68 7.39
N GLY A 200 -0.03 0.57 7.14
CA GLY A 200 -0.96 1.68 7.17
C GLY A 200 -0.49 2.87 6.33
N VAL A 201 -1.44 3.60 5.77
CA VAL A 201 -1.19 4.89 5.12
C VAL A 201 -2.24 5.89 5.56
N HIS A 202 -1.82 7.10 5.88
CA HIS A 202 -2.69 8.23 6.17
C HIS A 202 -2.38 9.35 5.20
N MET A 203 -3.39 9.74 4.44
CA MET A 203 -3.31 10.83 3.47
C MET A 203 -4.42 11.85 3.73
N ALA A 204 -4.09 13.11 3.49
CA ALA A 204 -5.07 14.16 3.36
C ALA A 204 -5.41 14.31 1.86
N VAL A 205 -6.69 14.29 1.52
CA VAL A 205 -7.18 14.29 0.12
C VAL A 205 -8.28 15.33 -0.06
N THR A 206 -8.56 15.74 -1.29
CA THR A 206 -9.70 16.65 -1.52
C THR A 206 -11.03 15.94 -1.31
N LYS A 207 -12.11 16.71 -1.11
CA LYS A 207 -13.45 16.14 -0.99
C LYS A 207 -13.87 15.42 -2.27
N GLU A 208 -13.46 15.98 -3.41
CA GLU A 208 -13.71 15.46 -4.75
C GLU A 208 -12.99 14.12 -4.94
N ASP A 209 -11.72 14.04 -4.56
CA ASP A 209 -10.93 12.82 -4.70
C ASP A 209 -11.39 11.73 -3.73
N LEU A 210 -11.84 12.11 -2.53
CA LEU A 210 -12.45 11.18 -1.59
C LEU A 210 -13.74 10.56 -2.17
N ALA A 211 -14.55 11.35 -2.88
CA ALA A 211 -15.76 10.88 -3.53
C ALA A 211 -15.46 9.92 -4.70
N ILE A 212 -14.29 10.05 -5.32
CA ILE A 212 -13.78 9.14 -6.36
C ILE A 212 -13.24 7.83 -5.72
N ALA A 213 -12.52 7.92 -4.61
CA ALA A 213 -11.85 6.78 -3.96
C ALA A 213 -12.84 5.81 -3.29
N VAL A 214 -13.86 6.32 -2.60
CA VAL A 214 -14.76 5.49 -1.79
C VAL A 214 -15.52 4.43 -2.60
N PRO A 215 -16.11 4.72 -3.76
CA PRO A 215 -16.74 3.70 -4.60
C PRO A 215 -15.77 2.61 -5.06
N LEU A 216 -14.52 2.99 -5.37
CA LEU A 216 -13.48 2.04 -5.77
C LEU A 216 -13.15 1.06 -4.63
N PHE A 217 -12.92 1.58 -3.43
CA PHE A 217 -12.62 0.74 -2.26
C PHE A 217 -13.77 -0.21 -1.91
N ARG A 218 -15.02 0.25 -1.99
CA ARG A 218 -16.18 -0.61 -1.78
C ARG A 218 -16.26 -1.72 -2.83
N ALA A 219 -16.06 -1.39 -4.10
CA ALA A 219 -16.07 -2.37 -5.17
C ALA A 219 -14.92 -3.38 -5.07
N GLY A 220 -13.76 -2.95 -4.59
CA GLY A 220 -12.61 -3.80 -4.25
C GLY A 220 -12.80 -4.66 -3.00
N GLY A 221 -13.95 -4.57 -2.34
CA GLY A 221 -14.30 -5.30 -1.12
C GLY A 221 -13.54 -4.86 0.12
N CYS A 222 -12.96 -3.65 0.12
CA CYS A 222 -12.39 -3.08 1.32
C CYS A 222 -13.49 -2.70 2.33
N ALA A 223 -13.19 -2.86 3.61
CA ALA A 223 -14.10 -2.46 4.68
C ALA A 223 -14.00 -0.93 4.91
N VAL A 224 -14.91 -0.16 4.32
CA VAL A 224 -14.92 1.31 4.40
C VAL A 224 -15.79 1.79 5.56
N GLN A 225 -15.19 2.52 6.50
CA GLN A 225 -15.85 3.21 7.60
C GLN A 225 -15.75 4.73 7.41
N THR A 226 -16.89 5.42 7.43
CA THR A 226 -16.90 6.88 7.50
C THR A 226 -16.56 7.34 8.90
N VAL A 227 -15.69 8.35 9.00
CA VAL A 227 -15.29 8.99 10.25
C VAL A 227 -15.46 10.51 10.12
N PRO A 228 -15.50 11.28 11.23
CA PRO A 228 -15.51 12.73 11.12
C PRO A 228 -14.35 13.23 10.25
N GLY A 229 -14.69 13.97 9.20
CA GLY A 229 -13.71 14.56 8.28
C GLY A 229 -13.11 13.61 7.24
N GLY A 230 -13.53 12.35 7.11
CA GLY A 230 -12.92 11.43 6.15
C GLY A 230 -13.43 10.00 6.17
N VAL A 231 -12.57 9.07 5.77
CA VAL A 231 -12.82 7.62 5.87
C VAL A 231 -11.59 6.89 6.40
N VAL A 232 -11.84 5.78 7.09
CA VAL A 232 -10.87 4.74 7.36
C VAL A 232 -11.33 3.50 6.61
N THR A 233 -10.45 2.91 5.80
CA THR A 233 -10.75 1.68 5.06
C THR A 233 -9.69 0.63 5.32
N ARG A 234 -10.09 -0.63 5.32
CA ARG A 234 -9.18 -1.77 5.40
C ARG A 234 -9.24 -2.58 4.10
N CYS A 235 -8.13 -2.62 3.39
CA CYS A 235 -7.96 -3.39 2.15
C CYS A 235 -6.94 -4.50 2.44
N GLY A 236 -7.42 -5.64 2.93
CA GLY A 236 -6.55 -6.72 3.42
C GLY A 236 -5.98 -6.46 4.82
N ALA A 237 -4.67 -6.62 4.95
CA ALA A 237 -3.95 -6.33 6.20
C ALA A 237 -3.71 -4.83 6.43
N THR A 238 -3.80 -4.01 5.37
CA THR A 238 -3.42 -2.58 5.41
C THR A 238 -4.60 -1.68 5.76
N THR A 239 -4.35 -0.71 6.65
CA THR A 239 -5.31 0.35 7.00
C THR A 239 -5.02 1.62 6.20
N ILE A 240 -6.01 2.17 5.53
CA ILE A 240 -5.91 3.41 4.76
C ILE A 240 -6.80 4.44 5.42
N ARG A 241 -6.24 5.57 5.83
CA ARG A 241 -6.98 6.72 6.33
C ARG A 241 -6.91 7.85 5.32
N LEU A 242 -8.06 8.35 4.89
CA LEU A 242 -8.18 9.51 4.02
C LEU A 242 -8.96 10.62 4.73
N ASP A 243 -8.31 11.74 5.03
CA ASP A 243 -8.95 12.92 5.62
C ASP A 243 -9.25 13.96 4.52
N SER A 244 -10.49 14.41 4.44
CA SER A 244 -10.95 15.42 3.48
C SER A 244 -10.47 16.82 3.88
N VAL A 245 -9.71 17.47 3.00
CA VAL A 245 -9.12 18.80 3.19
C VAL A 245 -9.14 19.61 1.90
N PRO A 246 -8.93 20.94 1.95
CA PRO A 246 -8.62 21.73 0.74
C PRO A 246 -7.33 21.25 0.06
N ARG A 247 -7.22 21.41 -1.27
CA ARG A 247 -6.05 21.01 -2.08
C ARG A 247 -4.70 21.44 -1.50
N ALA A 248 -4.61 22.65 -0.95
CA ALA A 248 -3.39 23.20 -0.35
C ALA A 248 -2.88 22.42 0.88
N ARG A 249 -3.70 21.50 1.42
CA ARG A 249 -3.32 20.61 2.53
C ARG A 249 -3.37 19.13 2.11
N ALA A 250 -3.61 18.82 0.83
CA ALA A 250 -3.68 17.43 0.36
C ALA A 250 -2.27 16.87 0.18
N GLY A 251 -2.00 15.65 0.66
CA GLY A 251 -0.69 15.00 0.67
C GLY A 251 -0.54 13.93 1.76
N LEU A 252 0.60 13.24 1.76
CA LEU A 252 0.93 12.18 2.71
C LEU A 252 1.11 12.74 4.13
N ARG A 253 0.61 12.02 5.13
CA ARG A 253 0.71 12.39 6.56
C ARG A 253 1.48 11.36 7.36
N GLN A 254 1.20 10.10 7.13
CA GLN A 254 1.82 9.01 7.86
C GLN A 254 1.88 7.73 7.03
N VAL A 255 2.92 6.95 7.25
CA VAL A 255 3.02 5.55 6.81
C VAL A 255 3.39 4.69 8.01
N ASP A 256 2.63 3.62 8.23
CA ASP A 256 2.90 2.62 9.26
C ASP A 256 3.51 1.39 8.60
N PHE A 257 4.58 0.88 9.19
CA PHE A 257 5.27 -0.32 8.73
C PHE A 257 5.15 -1.45 9.75
N VAL A 258 5.10 -2.68 9.25
CA VAL A 258 5.42 -3.89 10.02
C VAL A 258 6.86 -4.29 9.74
N LEU A 259 7.53 -4.82 10.76
CA LEU A 259 8.94 -5.18 10.71
C LEU A 259 9.12 -6.70 10.69
N ASN A 260 10.22 -7.18 10.11
CA ASN A 260 10.55 -8.61 10.09
C ASN A 260 10.82 -9.18 11.50
N LYS A 261 11.24 -8.32 12.43
CA LYS A 261 11.52 -8.66 13.83
C LYS A 261 11.30 -7.46 14.73
N ALA A 262 11.15 -7.71 16.03
CA ALA A 262 11.17 -6.64 17.02
C ALA A 262 12.56 -6.00 17.10
N VAL A 263 12.60 -4.68 17.26
CA VAL A 263 13.83 -3.89 17.40
C VAL A 263 13.70 -2.88 18.53
N ASP A 264 14.84 -2.38 19.00
CA ASP A 264 14.89 -1.25 19.93
C ASP A 264 14.43 0.04 19.24
N ARG A 265 14.07 1.03 20.06
CA ARG A 265 13.61 2.32 19.53
C ARG A 265 14.74 3.07 18.83
N HIS A 266 14.49 3.48 17.59
CA HIS A 266 15.32 4.39 16.80
C HIS A 266 14.47 5.54 16.26
N GLU A 267 15.06 6.73 16.14
CA GLU A 267 14.43 7.86 15.46
C GLU A 267 15.37 8.39 14.38
N GLU A 268 14.87 8.47 13.16
CA GLU A 268 15.59 9.02 12.01
C GLU A 268 14.86 10.25 11.48
N LYS A 269 15.58 11.36 11.32
CA LYS A 269 15.08 12.53 10.58
C LYS A 269 15.49 12.39 9.13
N ILE A 270 14.52 12.43 8.22
CA ILE A 270 14.74 12.28 6.77
C ILE A 270 14.16 13.52 6.09
N GLY A 271 15.01 14.51 5.80
CA GLY A 271 14.56 15.84 5.37
C GLY A 271 13.63 16.47 6.40
N LEU A 272 12.41 16.83 5.98
CA LEU A 272 11.39 17.43 6.85
C LEU A 272 10.47 16.40 7.53
N SER A 273 10.73 15.12 7.31
CA SER A 273 9.96 13.99 7.85
C SER A 273 10.69 13.27 8.98
N LYS A 274 9.96 12.46 9.74
CA LYS A 274 10.50 11.70 10.88
C LYS A 274 10.03 10.25 10.83
N LEU A 275 10.98 9.31 10.79
CA LEU A 275 10.76 7.89 10.92
C LEU A 275 11.10 7.44 12.35
N VAL A 276 10.12 6.87 13.06
CA VAL A 276 10.30 6.25 14.37
C VAL A 276 10.17 4.74 14.19
N VAL A 277 11.21 4.00 14.51
CA VAL A 277 11.26 2.53 14.41
C VAL A 277 11.29 1.95 15.82
N GLY A 278 10.40 1.02 16.11
CA GLY A 278 10.31 0.41 17.43
C GLY A 278 9.86 1.36 18.55
N PRO A 279 9.85 0.89 19.82
CA PRO A 279 10.22 -0.47 20.21
C PRO A 279 9.20 -1.50 19.69
N GLY A 280 9.66 -2.72 19.43
CA GLY A 280 8.81 -3.81 18.92
C GLY A 280 8.85 -3.93 17.40
N ALA A 281 7.81 -4.54 16.81
CA ALA A 281 7.77 -4.93 15.40
C ALA A 281 7.01 -3.94 14.50
N ARG A 282 7.09 -2.63 14.82
CA ARG A 282 6.39 -1.56 14.11
C ARG A 282 7.32 -0.36 13.87
N ALA A 283 7.06 0.38 12.80
CA ALA A 283 7.62 1.71 12.60
C ALA A 283 6.55 2.66 12.06
N VAL A 284 6.73 3.96 12.30
CA VAL A 284 5.82 5.03 11.88
C VAL A 284 6.67 6.13 11.24
N TRP A 285 6.33 6.49 10.01
CA TRP A 285 6.95 7.61 9.30
C TRP A 285 5.94 8.73 9.13
N THR A 286 6.20 9.86 9.77
CA THR A 286 5.32 11.03 9.76
C THR A 286 5.86 12.15 8.88
N PHE A 287 4.95 12.80 8.16
CA PHE A 287 5.21 13.91 7.25
C PHE A 287 4.42 15.13 7.72
N ASN A 288 5.12 16.22 8.02
CA ASN A 288 4.52 17.42 8.62
C ASN A 288 3.68 18.23 7.61
N ALA A 289 3.85 17.95 6.34
CA ALA A 289 3.35 18.71 5.21
C ALA A 289 3.18 17.72 4.01
N PRO A 290 2.24 17.91 3.07
CA PRO A 290 2.39 18.87 2.00
C PRO A 290 2.48 20.29 2.57
#